data_AF-R8BNY3-F1
#
_entry.id   AF-R8BNY3-F1
#
_cell.length_a   1.000
_cell.length_b   1.000
_cell.length_c   1.000
_cell.angle_alpha   90.00
_cell.angle_beta   90.00
_cell.angle_gamma   90.00
#
_symmetry.space_group_name_H-M   'P 1'
#
loop_
_entity.id
_entity.type
_entity.pdbx_description
1 polymer ?
#
loop_
_entity_poly.entity_id
_entity_poly.type
_entity_poly.pdbx_seq_one_letter_code
_entity_poly.pdbx_strand_id
1 'polypeptide(L)'
;MIVSATKGPYGHLKELPASMSVEWDPKVCQNQRTPLRIPDRHIAVFLREKNIKAMTMWERVQIDTTGALRDRFPAKGHYKDRGAYDDYFLVKGDASIEVEQAPNDKDTPIGIELSTPVLPFIPSSLGLINEVLSALFEAFDVSVNASCGLHVHVGNGDKGYDLAWLQSIASLLWSGSALLDCLHPVHRGPAHLYSLGLHHFATLAHTREIMRYKGPFAPTLQSVARPFFRETPGSRWSNDPAYYMRREAFYDSWIQDPLMIWCGLQQLKETKTIDELLGYMFHVNPGFEGKRLAYNFRNLRFQNDDESLVPRTIEFRQHEGTVDIEAICMWTRVVCSLVEACRDNPYRAENAALKAVNATLGLGRYDAIDILRDIGLRTEADYYQPQLRLRDVGVVELVEPGQEQDPVQENHNKPGRASKTAKNAWAALKSIRGCYRARDDSDS
;
A
#
# COMPACT_ATOMS: atom_id res chain seq x y z
N MET A 1 11.82 -4.53 -4.18
CA MET A 1 12.24 -4.99 -5.53
C MET A 1 13.01 -6.30 -5.42
N ILE A 2 13.09 -7.05 -6.50
CA ILE A 2 13.85 -8.31 -6.59
C ILE A 2 15.06 -8.07 -7.47
N VAL A 3 16.23 -8.51 -7.02
CA VAL A 3 17.48 -8.39 -7.78
C VAL A 3 18.02 -9.78 -8.06
N SER A 4 18.47 -10.02 -9.30
CA SER A 4 19.14 -11.27 -9.66
C SER A 4 20.39 -11.48 -8.80
N ALA A 5 20.60 -12.70 -8.31
CA ALA A 5 21.82 -13.03 -7.57
C ALA A 5 23.05 -13.16 -8.50
N THR A 6 22.84 -13.48 -9.77
CA THR A 6 23.91 -13.86 -10.71
C THR A 6 24.41 -12.71 -11.58
N LYS A 7 23.68 -11.59 -11.62
CA LYS A 7 24.01 -10.44 -12.46
C LYS A 7 24.06 -9.16 -11.64
N GLY A 8 25.28 -8.66 -11.43
CA GLY A 8 25.54 -7.35 -10.86
C GLY A 8 26.88 -6.80 -11.34
N PRO A 9 27.15 -5.51 -11.10
CA PRO A 9 28.34 -4.81 -11.57
C PRO A 9 29.64 -5.40 -11.00
N TYR A 10 29.57 -6.16 -9.90
CA TYR A 10 30.72 -6.78 -9.24
C TYR A 10 30.67 -8.32 -9.26
N GLY A 11 29.86 -8.92 -10.15
CA GLY A 11 29.69 -10.38 -10.24
C GLY A 11 28.51 -10.87 -9.40
N HIS A 12 28.67 -12.04 -8.77
CA HIS A 12 27.60 -12.72 -8.03
C HIS A 12 27.28 -12.00 -6.70
N LEU A 13 26.03 -11.57 -6.48
CA LEU A 13 25.63 -10.70 -5.36
C LEU A 13 25.70 -11.38 -3.98
N LYS A 14 25.74 -12.72 -3.93
CA LYS A 14 25.94 -13.46 -2.67
C LYS A 14 27.42 -13.69 -2.34
N GLU A 15 28.33 -13.23 -3.19
CA GLU A 15 29.77 -13.40 -3.01
C GLU A 15 30.44 -12.03 -2.85
N LEU A 16 31.48 -11.96 -2.02
CA LEU A 16 32.29 -10.75 -1.89
C LEU A 16 33.25 -10.68 -3.09
N PRO A 17 33.19 -9.62 -3.91
CA PRO A 17 34.15 -9.45 -5.00
C PRO A 17 35.56 -9.30 -4.43
N ALA A 18 36.57 -9.85 -5.10
CA ALA A 18 37.97 -9.73 -4.68
C ALA A 18 38.46 -8.26 -4.60
N SER A 19 37.79 -7.36 -5.32
CA SER A 19 38.03 -5.91 -5.28
C SER A 19 37.44 -5.21 -4.05
N MET A 20 36.52 -5.85 -3.31
CA MET A 20 36.00 -5.33 -2.04
C MET A 20 36.89 -5.81 -0.89
N SER A 21 37.59 -4.88 -0.23
CA SER A 21 38.66 -5.15 0.75
C SER A 21 38.29 -6.09 1.91
N VAL A 22 39.30 -6.82 2.40
CA VAL A 22 39.31 -7.81 3.51
C VAL A 22 38.85 -7.27 4.87
N GLU A 23 38.79 -5.95 5.07
CA GLU A 23 38.35 -5.28 6.31
C GLU A 23 36.91 -5.62 6.76
N TRP A 24 36.15 -6.36 5.95
CA TRP A 24 34.72 -6.65 6.15
C TRP A 24 34.39 -8.14 5.99
N ASP A 25 35.34 -9.03 6.33
CA ASP A 25 35.10 -10.48 6.37
C ASP A 25 33.81 -10.79 7.18
N PRO A 26 32.82 -11.49 6.60
CA PRO A 26 31.59 -11.88 7.28
C PRO A 26 31.84 -12.58 8.62
N LYS A 27 32.98 -13.27 8.79
CA LYS A 27 33.39 -13.89 10.06
C LYS A 27 33.66 -12.88 11.18
N VAL A 28 33.99 -11.63 10.85
CA VAL A 28 34.14 -10.50 11.80
C VAL A 28 32.80 -9.82 12.10
N CYS A 29 31.84 -9.88 11.16
CA CYS A 29 30.52 -9.23 11.26
C CYS A 29 29.37 -10.13 11.76
N GLN A 30 29.64 -11.40 12.10
CA GLN A 30 28.63 -12.43 12.41
C GLN A 30 28.08 -12.41 13.86
N ASN A 31 28.66 -11.65 14.78
CA ASN A 31 28.28 -11.65 16.20
C ASN A 31 27.19 -10.63 16.58
N GLN A 32 26.25 -10.30 15.69
CA GLN A 32 25.29 -9.22 15.92
C GLN A 32 23.84 -9.56 15.54
N ARG A 33 22.88 -8.88 16.20
CA ARG A 33 21.42 -9.04 15.98
C ARG A 33 20.98 -8.81 14.53
N THR A 34 21.79 -8.12 13.73
CA THR A 34 21.57 -7.91 12.30
C THR A 34 22.88 -8.26 11.60
N PRO A 35 22.98 -9.33 10.80
CA PRO A 35 24.20 -9.66 10.07
C PRO A 35 24.31 -8.80 8.80
N LEU A 36 25.56 -8.50 8.38
CA LEU A 36 25.79 -7.84 7.10
C LEU A 36 25.36 -8.77 5.97
N ARG A 37 24.43 -8.30 5.15
CA ARG A 37 24.03 -8.97 3.91
C ARG A 37 24.92 -8.49 2.77
N ILE A 38 25.65 -9.43 2.15
CA ILE A 38 26.51 -9.15 0.99
C ILE A 38 25.73 -8.44 -0.14
N PRO A 39 24.49 -8.85 -0.50
CA PRO A 39 23.73 -8.18 -1.57
C PRO A 39 23.45 -6.70 -1.28
N ASP A 40 23.03 -6.38 -0.05
CA ASP A 40 22.74 -5.01 0.38
C ASP A 40 24.01 -4.13 0.24
N ARG A 41 25.18 -4.72 0.50
CA ARG A 41 26.48 -4.07 0.36
C ARG A 41 26.82 -3.76 -1.10
N HIS A 42 26.60 -4.70 -2.02
CA HIS A 42 26.84 -4.49 -3.46
C HIS A 42 26.12 -3.24 -3.95
N ILE A 43 24.82 -3.12 -3.63
CA ILE A 43 23.99 -1.99 -4.00
C ILE A 43 24.48 -0.69 -3.33
N ALA A 44 24.77 -0.71 -2.02
CA ALA A 44 25.25 0.48 -1.33
C ALA A 44 26.62 0.97 -1.83
N VAL A 45 27.54 0.06 -2.20
CA VAL A 45 28.83 0.42 -2.82
C VAL A 45 28.60 1.04 -4.20
N PHE A 46 27.78 0.41 -5.04
CA PHE A 46 27.45 0.92 -6.35
C PHE A 46 26.90 2.35 -6.29
N LEU A 47 25.95 2.61 -5.40
CA LEU A 47 25.39 3.96 -5.21
C LEU A 47 26.49 4.96 -4.81
N ARG A 48 27.38 4.59 -3.89
CA ARG A 48 28.49 5.47 -3.48
C ARG A 48 29.49 5.76 -4.60
N GLU A 49 29.78 4.79 -5.47
CA GLU A 49 30.62 5.00 -6.65
C GLU A 49 29.98 5.98 -7.66
N LYS A 50 28.66 6.08 -7.65
CA LYS A 50 27.87 7.08 -8.39
C LYS A 50 27.71 8.40 -7.62
N ASN A 51 28.48 8.62 -6.55
CA ASN A 51 28.39 9.80 -5.68
C ASN A 51 27.03 9.98 -4.99
N ILE A 52 26.26 8.89 -4.85
CA ILE A 52 25.01 8.84 -4.09
C ILE A 52 25.32 8.39 -2.67
N LYS A 53 24.89 9.17 -1.68
CA LYS A 53 25.00 8.79 -0.27
C LYS A 53 24.12 7.58 0.02
N ALA A 54 24.74 6.44 0.29
CA ALA A 54 24.03 5.20 0.61
C ALA A 54 24.73 4.41 1.73
N MET A 55 23.92 3.71 2.51
CA MET A 55 24.37 2.79 3.54
C MET A 55 23.46 1.57 3.64
N THR A 56 24.00 0.50 4.19
CA THR A 56 23.24 -0.70 4.54
C THR A 56 22.58 -0.54 5.91
N MET A 57 21.50 -1.29 6.15
CA MET A 57 20.90 -1.39 7.50
C MET A 57 21.90 -1.85 8.55
N TRP A 58 22.82 -2.74 8.17
CA TRP A 58 23.89 -3.19 9.06
C TRP A 58 24.81 -2.04 9.49
N GLU A 59 25.27 -1.22 8.54
CA GLU A 59 26.10 -0.05 8.82
C GLU A 59 25.38 0.94 9.74
N ARG A 60 24.09 1.22 9.48
CA ARG A 60 23.27 2.05 10.38
C ARG A 60 23.23 1.49 11.80
N VAL A 61 22.97 0.20 11.95
CA VAL A 61 22.93 -0.45 13.27
C VAL A 61 24.28 -0.37 13.98
N GLN A 62 25.41 -0.52 13.27
CA GLN A 62 26.74 -0.34 13.89
C GLN A 62 26.87 1.03 14.51
N ILE A 63 26.45 2.04 13.77
CA ILE A 63 26.64 3.40 14.22
C ILE A 63 25.71 3.74 15.39
N ASP A 64 24.45 3.33 15.29
CA ASP A 64 23.43 3.61 16.30
C ASP A 64 23.75 2.88 17.62
N THR A 65 24.29 1.66 17.56
CA THR A 65 24.51 0.82 18.75
C THR A 65 25.90 0.90 19.36
N THR A 66 26.95 1.01 18.53
CA THR A 66 28.36 0.96 19.00
C THR A 66 29.11 2.27 18.75
N GLY A 67 28.57 3.16 17.93
CA GLY A 67 29.30 4.32 17.43
C GLY A 67 30.41 3.99 16.43
N ALA A 68 30.63 2.71 16.11
CA ALA A 68 31.52 2.31 15.03
C ALA A 68 31.03 2.92 13.70
N LEU A 69 31.96 3.25 12.81
CA LEU A 69 31.69 3.84 11.49
C LEU A 69 31.17 5.29 11.47
N ARG A 70 31.02 6.00 12.61
CA ARG A 70 30.64 7.42 12.64
C ARG A 70 31.55 8.31 11.78
N ASP A 71 32.85 8.06 11.79
CA ASP A 71 33.81 8.84 10.99
C ASP A 71 33.63 8.63 9.48
N ARG A 72 33.15 7.43 9.08
CA ARG A 72 32.91 7.06 7.69
C ARG A 72 31.56 7.58 7.17
N PHE A 73 30.57 7.63 8.06
CA PHE A 73 29.25 8.16 7.79
C PHE A 73 29.02 9.35 8.71
N PRO A 74 29.62 10.51 8.41
CA PRO A 74 29.45 11.68 9.25
C PRO A 74 27.98 12.12 9.20
N ALA A 75 27.43 12.38 10.38
CA ALA A 75 26.11 12.94 10.53
C ALA A 75 26.07 14.33 9.88
N LYS A 76 25.12 14.58 8.99
CA LYS A 76 24.83 15.95 8.54
C LYS A 76 23.69 16.48 9.40
N GLY A 77 23.98 17.49 10.21
CA GLY A 77 23.01 18.06 11.15
C GLY A 77 21.71 18.49 10.48
N HIS A 78 20.61 17.87 10.88
CA HIS A 78 19.50 18.51 11.59
C HIS A 78 19.14 17.59 12.76
N TYR A 79 18.99 18.17 13.95
CA TYR A 79 18.70 17.54 15.25
C TYR A 79 19.87 16.84 15.95
N LYS A 80 20.23 17.39 17.12
CA LYS A 80 21.45 17.07 17.86
C LYS A 80 21.56 15.62 18.35
N ASP A 81 20.47 14.85 18.36
CA ASP A 81 20.45 13.48 18.88
C ASP A 81 19.50 12.54 18.08
N ARG A 82 19.06 12.94 16.87
CA ARG A 82 18.16 12.14 16.03
C ARG A 82 18.96 11.41 14.95
N GLY A 83 18.53 10.21 14.57
CA GLY A 83 19.27 9.27 13.70
C GLY A 83 20.07 9.96 12.60
N ALA A 84 21.39 9.90 12.71
CA ALA A 84 22.38 10.74 12.03
C ALA A 84 22.49 10.57 10.50
N TYR A 85 21.49 9.99 9.83
CA TYR A 85 21.62 9.44 8.47
C TYR A 85 20.50 9.84 7.52
N ASP A 86 19.78 10.92 7.83
CA ASP A 86 18.63 11.41 7.06
C ASP A 86 18.99 11.88 5.63
N ASP A 87 20.27 11.89 5.25
CA ASP A 87 20.75 12.18 3.89
C ASP A 87 21.33 10.96 3.15
N TYR A 88 21.16 9.75 3.69
CA TYR A 88 21.59 8.50 3.04
C TYR A 88 20.40 7.67 2.58
N PHE A 89 20.51 7.11 1.38
CA PHE A 89 19.68 5.99 0.96
C PHE A 89 20.00 4.77 1.82
N LEU A 90 18.95 4.13 2.32
CA LEU A 90 19.08 2.93 3.14
C LEU A 90 18.77 1.70 2.30
N VAL A 91 19.76 0.81 2.18
CA VAL A 91 19.60 -0.49 1.52
C VAL A 91 19.40 -1.56 2.58
N LYS A 92 18.33 -2.34 2.46
CA LYS A 92 18.06 -3.45 3.36
C LYS A 92 17.38 -4.60 2.66
N GLY A 93 17.63 -5.79 3.16
CA GLY A 93 16.83 -6.95 2.84
C GLY A 93 15.36 -6.82 3.21
N ASP A 94 14.48 -7.31 2.34
CA ASP A 94 13.05 -7.40 2.64
C ASP A 94 12.61 -8.87 2.66
N ALA A 95 12.27 -9.37 3.84
CA ALA A 95 11.80 -10.73 4.04
C ALA A 95 10.32 -10.91 3.68
N SER A 96 9.57 -9.82 3.44
CA SER A 96 8.18 -9.88 2.97
C SER A 96 8.07 -10.06 1.45
N ILE A 97 9.19 -9.94 0.72
CA ILE A 97 9.24 -10.19 -0.71
C ILE A 97 9.43 -11.69 -0.96
N GLU A 98 8.45 -12.28 -1.62
CA GLU A 98 8.49 -13.66 -2.09
C GLU A 98 9.34 -13.73 -3.36
N VAL A 99 10.34 -14.61 -3.36
CA VAL A 99 11.24 -14.84 -4.50
C VAL A 99 11.12 -16.27 -5.00
N GLU A 100 11.18 -16.45 -6.32
CA GLU A 100 11.22 -17.79 -6.92
C GLU A 100 12.56 -18.46 -6.62
N GLN A 101 12.53 -19.63 -5.99
CA GLN A 101 13.76 -20.36 -5.66
C GLN A 101 14.41 -20.91 -6.92
N ALA A 102 15.70 -20.63 -7.09
CA ALA A 102 16.48 -21.23 -8.16
C ALA A 102 16.83 -22.70 -7.80
N PRO A 103 17.12 -23.56 -8.79
CA PRO A 103 17.56 -24.94 -8.53
C PRO A 103 18.78 -25.03 -7.61
N ASN A 104 19.64 -24.02 -7.66
CA ASN A 104 20.75 -23.81 -6.75
C ASN A 104 20.45 -22.57 -5.90
N ASP A 105 20.40 -22.75 -4.58
CA ASP A 105 20.05 -21.67 -3.66
C ASP A 105 20.96 -20.44 -3.79
N LYS A 106 22.23 -20.62 -4.20
CA LYS A 106 23.13 -19.50 -4.46
C LYS A 106 22.59 -18.55 -5.54
N ASP A 107 21.92 -19.09 -6.55
CA ASP A 107 21.40 -18.33 -7.68
C ASP A 107 20.00 -17.75 -7.42
N THR A 108 19.37 -18.09 -6.29
CA THR A 108 18.04 -17.56 -5.91
C THR A 108 18.07 -16.03 -5.82
N PRO A 109 17.18 -15.32 -6.56
CA PRO A 109 17.05 -13.86 -6.49
C PRO A 109 16.80 -13.32 -5.08
N ILE A 110 17.00 -12.02 -4.92
CA ILE A 110 17.15 -11.40 -3.61
C ILE A 110 16.14 -10.27 -3.44
N GLY A 111 15.29 -10.37 -2.42
CA GLY A 111 14.40 -9.28 -2.01
C GLY A 111 15.16 -8.15 -1.34
N ILE A 112 15.03 -6.94 -1.91
CA ILE A 112 15.65 -5.70 -1.45
C ILE A 112 14.59 -4.62 -1.28
N GLU A 113 14.62 -3.93 -0.14
CA GLU A 113 13.98 -2.65 0.09
C GLU A 113 15.04 -1.54 0.04
N LEU A 114 14.78 -0.53 -0.79
CA LEU A 114 15.55 0.70 -0.87
C LEU A 114 14.67 1.82 -0.31
N SER A 115 15.13 2.49 0.75
CA SER A 115 14.46 3.64 1.33
C SER A 115 15.23 4.91 1.00
N THR A 116 14.53 5.96 0.55
CA THR A 116 15.12 7.27 0.35
C THR A 116 15.49 7.89 1.71
N PRO A 117 16.43 8.86 1.73
CA PRO A 117 16.47 9.84 2.80
C PRO A 117 15.13 10.58 2.93
N VAL A 118 14.96 11.35 4.01
CA VAL A 118 13.80 12.25 4.14
C VAL A 118 14.01 13.42 3.19
N LEU A 119 13.26 13.44 2.10
CA LEU A 119 13.40 14.45 1.06
C LEU A 119 12.27 15.48 1.15
N PRO A 120 12.56 16.79 0.96
CA PRO A 120 11.49 17.77 0.76
C PRO A 120 10.73 17.45 -0.54
N PHE A 121 9.43 17.69 -0.56
CA PHE A 121 8.61 17.47 -1.76
C PHE A 121 8.79 18.61 -2.76
N ILE A 122 9.88 18.55 -3.53
CA ILE A 122 10.28 19.53 -4.55
C ILE A 122 10.81 18.82 -5.81
N PRO A 123 10.81 19.49 -6.97
CA PRO A 123 11.25 18.86 -8.23
C PRO A 123 12.65 18.23 -8.18
N SER A 124 13.61 18.84 -7.48
CA SER A 124 14.96 18.28 -7.37
C SER A 124 15.01 16.95 -6.60
N SER A 125 14.12 16.76 -5.63
CA SER A 125 14.01 15.50 -4.88
C SER A 125 13.46 14.38 -5.75
N LEU A 126 12.46 14.67 -6.59
CA LEU A 126 11.96 13.72 -7.57
C LEU A 126 13.02 13.41 -8.64
N GLY A 127 13.80 14.41 -9.05
CA GLY A 127 14.95 14.23 -9.94
C GLY A 127 16.01 13.29 -9.37
N LEU A 128 16.33 13.42 -8.07
CA LEU A 128 17.24 12.51 -7.37
C LEU A 128 16.70 11.07 -7.35
N ILE A 129 15.40 10.89 -7.05
CA ILE A 129 14.77 9.56 -7.11
C ILE A 129 14.92 8.95 -8.50
N ASN A 130 14.64 9.73 -9.55
CA ASN A 130 14.78 9.28 -10.92
C ASN A 130 16.23 8.89 -11.26
N GLU A 131 17.21 9.70 -10.88
CA GLU A 131 18.64 9.42 -11.11
C GLU A 131 19.09 8.13 -10.44
N VAL A 132 18.73 7.94 -9.17
CA VAL A 132 19.11 6.76 -8.38
C VAL A 132 18.48 5.50 -8.96
N LEU A 133 17.19 5.53 -9.27
CA LEU A 133 16.48 4.38 -9.83
C LEU A 133 16.99 4.04 -11.24
N SER A 134 17.26 5.03 -12.08
CA SER A 134 17.83 4.81 -13.41
C SER A 134 19.19 4.12 -13.31
N ALA A 135 20.09 4.64 -12.47
CA ALA A 135 21.40 4.04 -12.27
C ALA A 135 21.32 2.60 -11.75
N LEU A 136 20.36 2.31 -10.84
CA LEU A 136 20.16 0.96 -10.31
C LEU A 136 19.61 0.00 -11.36
N PHE A 137 18.59 0.40 -12.13
CA PHE A 137 17.97 -0.45 -13.13
C PHE A 137 18.87 -0.68 -14.35
N GLU A 138 19.82 0.21 -14.62
CA GLU A 138 20.86 0.00 -15.63
C GLU A 138 21.94 -0.98 -15.18
N ALA A 139 22.31 -0.97 -13.88
CA ALA A 139 23.44 -1.76 -13.38
C ALA A 139 23.06 -3.14 -12.84
N PHE A 140 21.82 -3.31 -12.39
CA PHE A 140 21.32 -4.54 -11.79
C PHE A 140 20.15 -5.09 -12.59
N ASP A 141 20.06 -6.43 -12.66
CA ASP A 141 18.88 -7.10 -13.22
C ASP A 141 17.76 -7.08 -12.16
N VAL A 142 16.87 -6.08 -12.27
CA VAL A 142 15.81 -5.78 -11.31
C VAL A 142 14.45 -6.20 -11.86
N SER A 143 13.68 -6.91 -11.05
CA SER A 143 12.29 -7.26 -11.32
C SER A 143 11.39 -6.98 -10.12
N VAL A 144 10.08 -7.07 -10.34
CA VAL A 144 9.04 -6.93 -9.32
C VAL A 144 7.99 -8.01 -9.51
N ASN A 145 7.31 -8.36 -8.41
CA ASN A 145 6.16 -9.24 -8.42
C ASN A 145 5.10 -8.74 -7.43
N ALA A 146 3.98 -9.46 -7.28
CA ALA A 146 2.85 -9.05 -6.44
C ALA A 146 3.18 -8.88 -4.94
N SER A 147 4.27 -9.49 -4.45
CA SER A 147 4.73 -9.30 -3.07
C SER A 147 5.47 -7.98 -2.85
N CYS A 148 6.04 -7.39 -3.91
CA CYS A 148 6.70 -6.10 -3.84
C CYS A 148 5.68 -4.97 -3.61
N GLY A 149 6.03 -4.01 -2.75
CA GLY A 149 5.25 -2.79 -2.50
C GLY A 149 6.05 -1.53 -2.72
N LEU A 150 5.36 -0.43 -3.04
CA LEU A 150 5.90 0.92 -3.03
C LEU A 150 5.22 1.71 -1.90
N HIS A 151 6.00 2.12 -0.91
CA HIS A 151 5.49 2.89 0.22
C HIS A 151 5.94 4.35 0.13
N VAL A 152 5.03 5.27 0.45
CA VAL A 152 5.34 6.71 0.55
C VAL A 152 5.07 7.16 1.98
N HIS A 153 6.06 7.76 2.61
CA HIS A 153 5.95 8.34 3.94
C HIS A 153 5.90 9.85 3.82
N VAL A 154 4.83 10.48 4.30
CA VAL A 154 4.69 11.94 4.28
C VAL A 154 4.72 12.47 5.71
N GLY A 155 5.48 13.53 5.94
CA GLY A 155 5.62 14.22 7.23
C GLY A 155 5.72 15.73 7.04
N ASN A 156 5.52 16.49 8.11
CA ASN A 156 5.66 17.96 8.14
C ASN A 156 6.99 18.37 8.81
N GLY A 157 8.11 17.83 8.31
CA GLY A 157 9.41 17.96 8.95
C GLY A 157 9.37 17.45 10.40
N ASP A 158 9.82 18.27 11.34
CA ASP A 158 9.77 18.00 12.78
C ASP A 158 8.50 18.48 13.47
N LYS A 159 7.61 19.21 12.80
CA LYS A 159 6.48 19.85 13.49
C LYS A 159 5.34 18.90 13.83
N GLY A 160 5.33 17.71 13.21
CA GLY A 160 4.17 16.82 13.26
C GLY A 160 2.94 17.47 12.62
N TYR A 161 1.77 16.96 12.99
CA TYR A 161 0.48 17.38 12.46
C TYR A 161 -0.41 17.92 13.58
N ASP A 162 -1.12 19.01 13.31
CA ASP A 162 -2.21 19.43 14.18
C ASP A 162 -3.46 18.55 13.99
N LEU A 163 -4.38 18.62 14.97
CA LEU A 163 -5.59 17.80 14.96
C LEU A 163 -6.49 18.09 13.76
N ALA A 164 -6.68 19.36 13.38
CA ALA A 164 -7.59 19.74 12.31
C ALA A 164 -7.10 19.18 10.96
N TRP A 165 -5.80 19.24 10.73
CA TRP A 165 -5.18 18.65 9.55
C TRP A 165 -5.32 17.11 9.55
N LEU A 166 -5.07 16.44 10.68
CA LEU A 166 -5.27 14.99 10.79
C LEU A 166 -6.73 14.57 10.60
N GLN A 167 -7.69 15.35 11.12
CA GLN A 167 -9.11 15.12 10.91
C GLN A 167 -9.46 15.21 9.42
N SER A 168 -8.94 16.21 8.71
CA SER A 168 -9.12 16.38 7.27
C SER A 168 -8.55 15.18 6.48
N ILE A 169 -7.30 14.79 6.76
CA ILE A 169 -6.66 13.63 6.11
C ILE A 169 -7.44 12.35 6.40
N ALA A 170 -7.68 12.03 7.67
CA ALA A 170 -8.35 10.79 8.06
C ALA A 170 -9.79 10.73 7.50
N SER A 171 -10.51 11.86 7.47
CA SER A 171 -11.84 11.95 6.89
C SER A 171 -11.86 11.64 5.39
N LEU A 172 -10.91 12.19 4.63
CA LEU A 172 -10.80 11.94 3.20
C LEU A 172 -10.38 10.49 2.93
N LEU A 173 -9.37 9.98 3.64
CA LEU A 173 -8.91 8.60 3.47
C LEU A 173 -9.98 7.59 3.88
N TRP A 174 -10.72 7.85 4.97
CA TRP A 174 -11.85 7.03 5.37
C TRP A 174 -12.96 7.05 4.32
N SER A 175 -13.38 8.23 3.86
CA SER A 175 -14.50 8.31 2.93
C SER A 175 -14.15 7.78 1.54
N GLY A 176 -12.90 8.00 1.10
CA GLY A 176 -12.42 7.63 -0.22
C GLY A 176 -11.68 6.31 -0.31
N SER A 177 -11.43 5.57 0.79
CA SER A 177 -10.53 4.40 0.78
C SER A 177 -10.85 3.41 -0.33
N ALA A 178 -12.13 3.03 -0.47
CA ALA A 178 -12.55 2.06 -1.47
C ALA A 178 -12.38 2.56 -2.90
N LEU A 179 -12.55 3.87 -3.13
CA LEU A 179 -12.31 4.50 -4.43
C LEU A 179 -10.82 4.58 -4.73
N LEU A 180 -10.01 5.04 -3.77
CA LEU A 180 -8.55 5.16 -3.91
C LEU A 180 -7.89 3.78 -4.10
N ASP A 181 -8.43 2.71 -3.51
CA ASP A 181 -7.98 1.33 -3.76
C ASP A 181 -8.07 0.96 -5.27
N CYS A 182 -8.99 1.56 -6.03
CA CYS A 182 -9.10 1.34 -7.48
C CYS A 182 -7.91 1.89 -8.27
N LEU A 183 -7.08 2.77 -7.70
CA LEU A 183 -5.82 3.22 -8.31
C LEU A 183 -4.74 2.14 -8.32
N HIS A 184 -4.96 1.02 -7.64
CA HIS A 184 -4.00 -0.07 -7.51
C HIS A 184 -4.53 -1.38 -8.10
N PRO A 185 -3.66 -2.32 -8.49
CA PRO A 185 -4.08 -3.63 -8.92
C PRO A 185 -4.74 -4.37 -7.75
N VAL A 186 -5.63 -5.30 -8.06
CA VAL A 186 -6.48 -5.91 -7.04
C VAL A 186 -5.69 -6.77 -6.03
N HIS A 187 -4.52 -7.29 -6.39
CA HIS A 187 -3.65 -7.99 -5.44
C HIS A 187 -3.12 -7.08 -4.32
N ARG A 188 -3.20 -5.75 -4.49
CA ARG A 188 -2.94 -4.74 -3.45
C ARG A 188 -4.22 -4.22 -2.78
N GLY A 189 -5.36 -4.86 -3.05
CA GLY A 189 -6.66 -4.47 -2.54
C GLY A 189 -6.81 -4.64 -1.02
N PRO A 190 -8.00 -4.38 -0.48
CA PRO A 190 -8.24 -4.19 0.96
C PRO A 190 -7.95 -5.41 1.84
N ALA A 191 -7.82 -6.61 1.27
CA ALA A 191 -7.48 -7.84 1.99
C ALA A 191 -5.97 -8.18 1.99
N HIS A 192 -5.13 -7.32 1.39
CA HIS A 192 -3.69 -7.58 1.30
C HIS A 192 -3.02 -7.57 2.69
N LEU A 193 -2.23 -8.61 2.97
CA LEU A 193 -1.66 -8.86 4.30
C LEU A 193 -0.71 -7.76 4.79
N TYR A 194 -0.07 -7.04 3.87
CA TYR A 194 0.86 -5.95 4.18
C TYR A 194 0.30 -4.55 3.84
N SER A 195 -0.98 -4.45 3.47
CA SER A 195 -1.69 -3.19 3.19
C SER A 195 -3.18 -3.35 3.50
N LEU A 196 -3.50 -3.51 4.78
CA LEU A 196 -4.85 -3.83 5.25
C LEU A 196 -5.83 -2.67 5.03
N GLY A 197 -6.97 -2.93 4.39
CA GLY A 197 -7.97 -1.93 4.09
C GLY A 197 -8.58 -1.29 5.35
N LEU A 198 -8.78 0.04 5.29
CA LEU A 198 -9.17 0.83 6.46
C LEU A 198 -10.56 0.42 7.00
N HIS A 199 -11.53 0.24 6.11
CA HIS A 199 -12.90 -0.13 6.50
C HIS A 199 -13.04 -1.55 7.06
N HIS A 200 -11.98 -2.35 6.99
CA HIS A 200 -11.97 -3.75 7.40
C HIS A 200 -11.21 -3.94 8.69
N PHE A 201 -10.08 -3.24 8.82
CA PHE A 201 -9.10 -3.54 9.85
C PHE A 201 -8.85 -2.37 10.80
N ALA A 202 -9.31 -1.14 10.52
CA ALA A 202 -9.17 -0.04 11.46
C ALA A 202 -10.03 -0.25 12.72
N THR A 203 -9.62 0.29 13.86
CA THR A 203 -10.43 0.35 15.09
C THR A 203 -11.74 1.07 14.83
N LEU A 204 -11.70 2.15 14.04
CA LEU A 204 -12.89 2.88 13.62
C LEU A 204 -13.93 1.95 13.01
N ALA A 205 -13.49 1.05 12.13
CA ALA A 205 -14.34 0.10 11.45
C ALA A 205 -15.05 -0.91 12.38
N HIS A 206 -14.77 -0.86 13.68
CA HIS A 206 -15.28 -1.76 14.69
C HIS A 206 -15.90 -1.03 15.88
N THR A 207 -16.13 0.29 15.77
CA THR A 207 -16.93 0.99 16.78
C THR A 207 -18.35 0.47 16.78
N ARG A 208 -19.02 0.56 17.93
CA ARG A 208 -20.38 0.03 18.12
C ARG A 208 -21.35 0.63 17.11
N GLU A 209 -21.15 1.90 16.77
CA GLU A 209 -21.93 2.71 15.85
C GLU A 209 -21.77 2.19 14.42
N ILE A 210 -20.53 1.98 13.97
CA ILE A 210 -20.22 1.47 12.62
C ILE A 210 -20.70 0.03 12.45
N MET A 211 -20.54 -0.82 13.47
CA MET A 211 -20.93 -2.23 13.40
C MET A 211 -22.43 -2.43 13.18
N ARG A 212 -23.29 -1.43 13.45
CA ARG A 212 -24.73 -1.48 13.14
C ARG A 212 -25.02 -1.57 11.65
N TYR A 213 -24.14 -1.00 10.82
CA TYR A 213 -24.30 -0.92 9.37
C TYR A 213 -23.54 -2.01 8.62
N LYS A 214 -22.65 -2.76 9.29
CA LYS A 214 -21.93 -3.88 8.66
C LYS A 214 -22.75 -5.17 8.55
N GLY A 215 -23.96 -5.20 9.14
CA GLY A 215 -24.84 -6.37 9.13
C GLY A 215 -24.41 -7.52 10.05
N PRO A 216 -25.24 -8.58 10.19
CA PRO A 216 -25.08 -9.61 11.21
C PRO A 216 -23.85 -10.53 11.03
N PHE A 217 -23.23 -10.54 9.85
CA PHE A 217 -22.05 -11.37 9.54
C PHE A 217 -20.71 -10.61 9.66
N ALA A 218 -20.74 -9.31 9.96
CA ALA A 218 -19.54 -8.49 10.14
C ALA A 218 -18.55 -9.01 11.19
N PRO A 219 -19.00 -9.51 12.36
CA PRO A 219 -18.08 -10.05 13.38
C PRO A 219 -17.39 -11.34 12.92
N THR A 220 -18.01 -12.13 12.03
CA THR A 220 -17.42 -13.37 11.51
C THR A 220 -16.44 -13.13 10.36
N LEU A 221 -16.57 -12.04 9.61
CA LEU A 221 -15.57 -11.69 8.60
C LEU A 221 -14.23 -11.20 9.21
N GLN A 222 -14.24 -10.78 10.49
CA GLN A 222 -13.00 -10.56 11.25
C GLN A 222 -12.20 -11.87 11.44
N SER A 223 -12.87 -13.01 11.55
CA SER A 223 -12.23 -14.29 11.92
C SER A 223 -11.78 -15.13 10.72
N VAL A 224 -12.28 -14.83 9.51
CA VAL A 224 -11.76 -15.40 8.27
C VAL A 224 -10.49 -14.73 7.76
N ALA A 225 -9.91 -13.78 8.51
CA ALA A 225 -8.47 -13.52 8.45
C ALA A 225 -7.61 -14.66 9.05
N ARG A 226 -8.13 -15.90 9.10
CA ARG A 226 -7.26 -17.06 8.87
C ARG A 226 -6.51 -16.78 7.57
N PRO A 227 -5.21 -17.08 7.48
CA PRO A 227 -4.50 -16.90 6.23
C PRO A 227 -5.21 -17.76 5.17
N PHE A 228 -6.08 -17.18 4.35
CA PHE A 228 -6.54 -17.83 3.12
C PHE A 228 -5.35 -17.98 2.15
N PHE A 229 -4.24 -17.29 2.45
CA PHE A 229 -2.89 -17.50 1.96
C PHE A 229 -2.09 -18.48 2.84
N ARG A 230 -2.67 -19.58 3.31
CA ARG A 230 -1.85 -20.72 3.74
C ARG A 230 -1.59 -21.57 2.51
N GLU A 231 -0.40 -21.36 1.96
CA GLU A 231 0.23 -22.11 0.88
C GLU A 231 -0.20 -23.58 0.88
N THR A 232 -0.88 -24.01 -0.18
CA THR A 232 -0.84 -25.42 -0.56
C THR A 232 0.22 -25.50 -1.67
N PRO A 233 1.36 -26.17 -1.45
CA PRO A 233 2.39 -26.29 -2.48
C PRO A 233 1.79 -26.92 -3.74
N GLY A 234 1.86 -26.21 -4.87
CA GLY A 234 1.41 -26.71 -6.18
C GLY A 234 0.08 -26.15 -6.71
N SER A 235 -0.60 -25.23 -6.02
CA SER A 235 -1.76 -24.55 -6.63
C SER A 235 -1.29 -23.55 -7.69
N ARG A 236 -1.60 -23.80 -8.97
CA ARG A 236 -1.55 -22.77 -10.01
C ARG A 236 -2.48 -21.63 -9.59
N TRP A 237 -1.89 -20.50 -9.22
CA TRP A 237 -2.57 -19.26 -8.89
C TRP A 237 -3.54 -18.89 -10.03
N SER A 238 -4.82 -18.68 -9.74
CA SER A 238 -5.64 -17.90 -10.66
C SER A 238 -5.30 -16.43 -10.41
N ASN A 239 -4.60 -15.81 -11.34
CA ASN A 239 -4.34 -14.36 -11.39
C ASN A 239 -5.63 -13.53 -11.59
N ASP A 240 -6.81 -14.06 -11.22
CA ASP A 240 -8.11 -13.40 -11.32
C ASP A 240 -8.63 -13.06 -9.91
N PRO A 241 -8.38 -11.84 -9.43
CA PRO A 241 -8.92 -11.32 -8.19
C PRO A 241 -10.45 -11.27 -8.18
N ALA A 242 -11.08 -11.12 -9.36
CA ALA A 242 -12.51 -11.14 -9.47
C ALA A 242 -13.07 -12.57 -9.30
N TYR A 243 -12.30 -13.63 -9.52
CA TYR A 243 -12.67 -14.99 -9.10
C TYR A 243 -12.82 -15.10 -7.57
N TYR A 244 -11.91 -14.51 -6.79
CA TYR A 244 -12.00 -14.53 -5.32
C TYR A 244 -13.08 -13.58 -4.77
N MET A 245 -13.24 -12.40 -5.39
CA MET A 245 -14.32 -11.47 -5.05
C MET A 245 -15.72 -12.01 -5.41
N ARG A 246 -15.84 -12.81 -6.49
CA ARG A 246 -17.10 -13.43 -6.95
C ARG A 246 -17.45 -14.73 -6.21
N ARG A 247 -16.46 -15.59 -5.93
CA ARG A 247 -16.69 -16.92 -5.33
C ARG A 247 -17.16 -16.85 -3.87
N GLU A 248 -16.82 -15.78 -3.15
CA GLU A 248 -17.08 -15.61 -1.72
C GLU A 248 -18.08 -14.49 -1.39
N ALA A 249 -18.84 -13.97 -2.38
CA ALA A 249 -19.86 -12.94 -2.17
C ALA A 249 -19.35 -11.64 -1.46
N PHE A 250 -18.08 -11.29 -1.67
CA PHE A 250 -17.49 -10.05 -1.15
C PHE A 250 -18.16 -8.80 -1.74
N TYR A 251 -18.69 -8.89 -2.97
CA TYR A 251 -19.50 -7.83 -3.57
C TYR A 251 -20.88 -7.69 -2.91
N ASP A 252 -21.49 -8.78 -2.46
CA ASP A 252 -22.90 -8.78 -2.02
C ASP A 252 -23.06 -8.43 -0.54
N SER A 253 -21.97 -8.36 0.25
CA SER A 253 -22.06 -8.22 1.70
C SER A 253 -21.12 -7.20 2.37
N TRP A 254 -20.18 -6.54 1.67
CA TRP A 254 -19.14 -5.73 2.33
C TRP A 254 -19.11 -4.23 1.99
N ILE A 255 -19.41 -3.43 3.03
CA ILE A 255 -18.62 -2.26 3.49
C ILE A 255 -18.64 -0.95 2.67
N GLN A 256 -19.49 -0.87 1.66
CA GLN A 256 -19.84 0.42 1.03
C GLN A 256 -21.19 0.96 1.46
N ASP A 257 -21.72 0.54 2.61
CA ASP A 257 -22.90 1.20 3.16
C ASP A 257 -22.56 2.68 3.39
N PRO A 258 -23.20 3.62 2.67
CA PRO A 258 -22.93 5.04 2.82
C PRO A 258 -23.12 5.51 4.27
N LEU A 259 -24.01 4.89 5.04
CA LEU A 259 -24.23 5.20 6.44
C LEU A 259 -23.05 4.76 7.32
N MET A 260 -22.41 3.63 6.99
CA MET A 260 -21.20 3.19 7.68
C MET A 260 -20.05 4.19 7.47
N ILE A 261 -19.84 4.58 6.21
CA ILE A 261 -18.81 5.55 5.84
C ILE A 261 -19.12 6.91 6.49
N TRP A 262 -20.38 7.38 6.40
CA TRP A 262 -20.84 8.60 7.04
C TRP A 262 -20.62 8.60 8.55
N CYS A 263 -21.00 7.53 9.26
CA CYS A 263 -20.82 7.42 10.69
C CYS A 263 -19.34 7.46 11.10
N GLY A 264 -18.44 6.86 10.31
CA GLY A 264 -17.00 6.98 10.56
C GLY A 264 -16.46 8.38 10.30
N LEU A 265 -16.92 9.04 9.24
CA LEU A 265 -16.58 10.43 8.93
C LEU A 265 -16.96 11.38 10.09
N GLN A 266 -18.16 11.23 10.67
CA GLN A 266 -18.59 12.03 11.81
C GLN A 266 -17.72 11.79 13.05
N GLN A 267 -17.46 10.52 13.41
CA GLN A 267 -16.60 10.18 14.54
C GLN A 267 -15.19 10.78 14.41
N LEU A 268 -14.61 10.76 13.20
CA LEU A 268 -13.29 11.36 12.96
C LEU A 268 -13.30 12.88 13.17
N LYS A 269 -14.32 13.58 12.66
CA LYS A 269 -14.47 15.05 12.82
C LYS A 269 -14.74 15.46 14.26
N GLU A 270 -15.40 14.60 15.04
CA GLU A 270 -15.78 14.92 16.42
C GLU A 270 -14.64 14.74 17.42
N THR A 271 -13.55 14.04 17.04
CA THR A 271 -12.38 13.82 17.90
C THR A 271 -11.84 15.11 18.51
N LYS A 272 -11.41 15.05 19.77
CA LYS A 272 -10.92 16.21 20.54
C LYS A 272 -9.42 16.22 20.71
N THR A 273 -8.77 15.06 20.53
CA THR A 273 -7.33 14.93 20.65
C THR A 273 -6.78 14.10 19.50
N ILE A 274 -5.49 14.30 19.23
CA ILE A 274 -4.74 13.49 18.27
C ILE A 274 -4.77 12.01 18.69
N ASP A 275 -4.60 11.70 19.97
CA ASP A 275 -4.58 10.31 20.46
C ASP A 275 -5.91 9.58 20.23
N GLU A 276 -7.04 10.28 20.36
CA GLU A 276 -8.36 9.74 20.05
C GLU A 276 -8.48 9.39 18.56
N LEU A 277 -8.11 10.32 17.68
CA LEU A 277 -8.11 10.09 16.23
C LEU A 277 -7.17 8.95 15.85
N LEU A 278 -5.97 8.93 16.39
CA LEU A 278 -4.99 7.87 16.17
C LEU A 278 -5.53 6.52 16.65
N GLY A 279 -6.24 6.48 17.78
CA GLY A 279 -6.93 5.30 18.29
C GLY A 279 -7.88 4.67 17.26
N TYR A 280 -8.65 5.50 16.55
CA TYR A 280 -9.53 5.08 15.46
C TYR A 280 -8.78 4.58 14.22
N MET A 281 -7.65 5.21 13.90
CA MET A 281 -6.86 4.93 12.69
C MET A 281 -5.79 3.85 12.89
N PHE A 282 -5.78 3.12 14.01
CA PHE A 282 -4.97 1.93 14.20
C PHE A 282 -5.69 0.66 13.78
N HIS A 283 -4.95 -0.42 13.51
CA HIS A 283 -5.58 -1.70 13.21
C HIS A 283 -6.07 -2.38 14.49
N VAL A 284 -7.14 -3.17 14.36
CA VAL A 284 -7.58 -4.07 15.41
C VAL A 284 -6.68 -5.31 15.47
N ASN A 285 -6.44 -5.81 16.69
CA ASN A 285 -5.82 -7.09 17.05
C ASN A 285 -4.26 -7.14 17.12
N PRO A 286 -3.68 -7.49 18.30
CA PRO A 286 -2.24 -7.70 18.48
C PRO A 286 -1.69 -8.97 17.79
N GLY A 287 -2.53 -9.92 17.35
CA GLY A 287 -2.09 -11.12 16.63
C GLY A 287 -1.64 -10.90 15.18
N PHE A 288 -1.64 -9.64 14.71
CA PHE A 288 -1.16 -9.21 13.40
C PHE A 288 0.23 -8.57 13.48
N GLU A 289 1.15 -9.17 14.26
CA GLU A 289 2.53 -8.72 14.30
C GLU A 289 3.10 -8.62 12.88
N GLY A 290 3.71 -7.46 12.57
CA GLY A 290 4.23 -7.14 11.24
C GLY A 290 3.22 -6.60 10.21
N LYS A 291 1.90 -6.77 10.40
CA LYS A 291 0.91 -6.23 9.45
C LYS A 291 0.56 -4.77 9.75
N ARG A 292 0.14 -4.04 8.71
CA ARG A 292 -0.18 -2.61 8.77
C ARG A 292 -1.36 -2.29 7.86
N LEU A 293 -2.08 -1.23 8.23
CA LEU A 293 -3.12 -0.64 7.39
C LEU A 293 -2.53 -0.03 6.13
N ALA A 294 -3.32 0.01 5.06
CA ALA A 294 -3.05 0.74 3.82
C ALA A 294 -2.60 2.19 4.08
N TYR A 295 -3.21 2.83 5.07
CA TYR A 295 -2.83 4.12 5.61
C TYR A 295 -2.41 3.95 7.07
N ASN A 296 -1.12 4.01 7.35
CA ASN A 296 -0.56 3.69 8.65
C ASN A 296 -0.11 4.97 9.38
N PHE A 297 -0.86 5.30 10.44
CA PHE A 297 -0.63 6.47 11.30
C PHE A 297 0.27 6.16 12.51
N ARG A 298 0.81 4.92 12.63
CA ARG A 298 1.50 4.45 13.84
C ARG A 298 2.64 5.34 14.31
N ASN A 299 3.39 5.92 13.38
CA ASN A 299 4.55 6.74 13.73
C ASN A 299 4.16 8.05 14.44
N LEU A 300 2.94 8.55 14.21
CA LEU A 300 2.45 9.80 14.81
C LEU A 300 2.20 9.71 16.31
N ARG A 301 2.23 8.51 16.91
CA ARG A 301 2.21 8.35 18.38
C ARG A 301 3.37 9.06 19.07
N PHE A 302 4.48 9.24 18.34
CA PHE A 302 5.69 9.84 18.86
C PHE A 302 5.89 11.28 18.37
N GLN A 303 4.87 11.89 17.74
CA GLN A 303 5.05 13.20 17.13
C GLN A 303 5.24 14.35 18.13
N ASN A 304 4.88 14.14 19.40
CA ASN A 304 5.12 15.11 20.47
C ASN A 304 6.38 14.78 21.28
N ASP A 305 7.08 13.71 20.93
CA ASP A 305 8.32 13.28 21.57
C ASP A 305 9.51 13.75 20.73
N ASP A 306 10.16 14.82 21.17
CA ASP A 306 11.32 15.42 20.49
C ASP A 306 12.59 14.57 20.59
N GLU A 307 12.60 13.58 21.49
CA GLU A 307 13.66 12.58 21.64
C GLU A 307 13.42 11.34 20.78
N SER A 308 12.20 11.15 20.25
CA SER A 308 11.88 9.99 19.43
C SER A 308 12.65 9.98 18.11
N LEU A 309 13.26 8.84 17.80
CA LEU A 309 13.92 8.56 16.52
C LEU A 309 12.93 8.13 15.42
N VAL A 310 11.63 8.05 15.73
CA VAL A 310 10.60 7.62 14.78
C VAL A 310 10.17 8.81 13.92
N PRO A 311 10.26 8.73 12.58
CA PRO A 311 9.83 9.82 11.71
C PRO A 311 8.35 10.16 11.91
N ARG A 312 8.00 11.45 12.02
CA ARG A 312 6.62 11.94 12.25
C ARG A 312 5.79 11.89 10.96
N THR A 313 5.55 10.69 10.45
CA THR A 313 4.98 10.47 9.12
C THR A 313 3.70 9.64 9.11
N ILE A 314 2.86 9.85 8.11
CA ILE A 314 1.82 8.91 7.66
C ILE A 314 2.43 8.04 6.54
N GLU A 315 2.32 6.72 6.68
CA GLU A 315 2.81 5.76 5.68
C GLU A 315 1.65 5.27 4.80
N PHE A 316 1.82 5.38 3.48
CA PHE A 316 0.87 4.93 2.45
C PHE A 316 1.42 3.70 1.75
N ARG A 317 0.66 2.58 1.76
CA ARG A 317 1.17 1.23 1.43
C ARG A 317 0.47 0.53 0.27
N GLN A 318 -0.47 1.19 -0.39
CA GLN A 318 -1.37 0.53 -1.35
C GLN A 318 -0.73 0.27 -2.71
N HIS A 319 0.32 1.02 -3.09
CA HIS A 319 0.90 0.89 -4.42
C HIS A 319 1.73 -0.41 -4.56
N GLU A 320 1.58 -1.08 -5.70
CA GLU A 320 2.41 -2.24 -6.05
C GLU A 320 3.87 -1.82 -6.24
N GLY A 321 4.81 -2.74 -6.00
CA GLY A 321 6.19 -2.50 -6.39
C GLY A 321 6.28 -2.39 -7.90
N THR A 322 7.00 -1.37 -8.39
CA THR A 322 7.18 -1.14 -9.82
C THR A 322 8.63 -0.71 -10.13
N VAL A 323 9.06 -0.95 -11.36
CA VAL A 323 10.29 -0.40 -11.94
C VAL A 323 10.01 0.78 -12.88
N ASP A 324 8.73 1.13 -13.06
CA ASP A 324 8.33 2.34 -13.78
C ASP A 324 8.57 3.57 -12.91
N ILE A 325 9.57 4.35 -13.29
CA ILE A 325 9.99 5.55 -12.56
C ILE A 325 8.91 6.65 -12.61
N GLU A 326 8.17 6.76 -13.72
CA GLU A 326 7.06 7.70 -13.84
C GLU A 326 5.95 7.32 -12.86
N ALA A 327 5.59 6.04 -12.78
CA ALA A 327 4.60 5.55 -11.82
C ALA A 327 5.01 5.83 -10.35
N ILE A 328 6.30 5.65 -10.02
CA ILE A 328 6.83 5.96 -8.68
C ILE A 328 6.69 7.45 -8.36
N CYS A 329 7.04 8.31 -9.32
CA CYS A 329 6.93 9.75 -9.15
C CYS A 329 5.46 10.19 -9.06
N MET A 330 4.58 9.65 -9.90
CA MET A 330 3.14 9.96 -9.89
C MET A 330 2.48 9.54 -8.57
N TRP A 331 2.79 8.36 -8.06
CA TRP A 331 2.27 7.94 -6.76
C TRP A 331 2.77 8.84 -5.62
N THR A 332 4.05 9.18 -5.64
CA THR A 332 4.65 10.11 -4.67
C THR A 332 3.94 11.47 -4.70
N ARG A 333 3.65 11.98 -5.90
CA ARG A 333 2.92 13.24 -6.09
C ARG A 333 1.49 13.15 -5.56
N VAL A 334 0.75 12.08 -5.89
CA VAL A 334 -0.61 11.87 -5.37
C VAL A 334 -0.63 11.92 -3.85
N VAL A 335 0.25 11.17 -3.21
CA VAL A 335 0.26 11.04 -1.75
C VAL A 335 0.65 12.36 -1.07
N CYS A 336 1.73 13.01 -1.52
CA CYS A 336 2.17 14.29 -0.96
C CYS A 336 1.11 15.38 -1.18
N SER A 337 0.60 15.52 -2.40
CA SER A 337 -0.38 16.56 -2.73
C SER A 337 -1.74 16.31 -2.10
N LEU A 338 -2.15 15.06 -1.85
CA LEU A 338 -3.35 14.76 -1.07
C LEU A 338 -3.21 15.27 0.37
N VAL A 339 -2.07 14.99 1.00
CA VAL A 339 -1.78 15.44 2.38
C VAL A 339 -1.70 16.98 2.44
N GLU A 340 -1.05 17.62 1.48
CA GLU A 340 -1.01 19.09 1.36
C GLU A 340 -2.40 19.69 1.10
N ALA A 341 -3.20 19.11 0.20
CA ALA A 341 -4.55 19.60 -0.09
C ALA A 341 -5.46 19.55 1.13
N CYS A 342 -5.34 18.53 1.98
CA CYS A 342 -6.06 18.46 3.26
C CYS A 342 -5.68 19.58 4.24
N ARG A 343 -4.47 20.15 4.12
CA ARG A 343 -4.00 21.30 4.90
C ARG A 343 -4.46 22.63 4.32
N ASP A 344 -4.19 22.82 3.03
CA ASP A 344 -4.27 24.13 2.38
C ASP A 344 -5.69 24.42 1.87
N ASN A 345 -6.46 23.37 1.58
CA ASN A 345 -7.82 23.47 1.06
C ASN A 345 -8.78 22.50 1.80
N PRO A 346 -8.92 22.60 3.14
CA PRO A 346 -9.71 21.65 3.94
C PRO A 346 -11.17 21.58 3.49
N TYR A 347 -11.75 22.68 2.99
CA TYR A 347 -13.11 22.68 2.43
C TYR A 347 -13.25 21.81 1.17
N ARG A 348 -12.23 21.78 0.29
CA ARG A 348 -12.25 20.91 -0.89
C ARG A 348 -12.09 19.45 -0.49
N ALA A 349 -11.17 19.16 0.43
CA ALA A 349 -10.99 17.82 0.98
C ALA A 349 -12.28 17.31 1.65
N GLU A 350 -12.95 18.17 2.42
CA GLU A 350 -14.23 17.85 3.05
C GLU A 350 -15.32 17.55 2.02
N ASN A 351 -15.48 18.40 1.00
CA ASN A 351 -16.45 18.16 -0.07
C ASN A 351 -16.17 16.87 -0.83
N ALA A 352 -14.89 16.59 -1.13
CA ALA A 352 -14.48 15.34 -1.77
C ALA A 352 -14.83 14.12 -0.91
N ALA A 353 -14.62 14.21 0.41
CA ALA A 353 -15.00 13.18 1.37
C ALA A 353 -16.53 12.96 1.37
N LEU A 354 -17.33 14.03 1.42
CA LEU A 354 -18.81 13.95 1.40
C LEU A 354 -19.35 13.32 0.10
N LYS A 355 -18.75 13.64 -1.05
CA LYS A 355 -19.08 12.99 -2.33
C LYS A 355 -18.69 11.52 -2.32
N ALA A 356 -17.51 11.18 -1.78
CA ALA A 356 -17.05 9.81 -1.65
C ALA A 356 -17.95 8.95 -0.76
N VAL A 357 -18.53 9.50 0.32
CA VAL A 357 -19.51 8.78 1.16
C VAL A 357 -20.69 8.25 0.34
N ASN A 358 -21.18 9.06 -0.61
CA ASN A 358 -22.34 8.73 -1.42
C ASN A 358 -21.99 7.92 -2.67
N ALA A 359 -20.71 7.66 -2.92
CA ALA A 359 -20.25 6.90 -4.07
C ALA A 359 -20.27 5.40 -3.77
N THR A 360 -20.76 4.62 -4.73
CA THR A 360 -20.70 3.15 -4.69
C THR A 360 -19.84 2.68 -5.85
N LEU A 361 -18.86 1.82 -5.57
CA LEU A 361 -17.96 1.22 -6.57
C LEU A 361 -18.78 0.59 -7.69
N GLY A 362 -18.44 0.97 -8.93
CA GLY A 362 -19.08 0.43 -10.14
C GLY A 362 -20.53 0.87 -10.37
N LEU A 363 -21.10 1.72 -9.51
CA LEU A 363 -22.49 2.19 -9.63
C LEU A 363 -22.63 3.73 -9.59
N GLY A 364 -21.61 4.45 -9.13
CA GLY A 364 -21.60 5.92 -9.01
C GLY A 364 -20.93 6.65 -10.20
N ARG A 365 -21.26 7.94 -10.35
CA ARG A 365 -20.56 8.89 -11.25
C ARG A 365 -19.33 9.56 -10.60
N TYR A 366 -18.95 9.13 -9.40
CA TYR A 366 -17.87 9.72 -8.62
C TYR A 366 -16.85 8.63 -8.28
N ASP A 367 -15.63 8.77 -8.79
CA ASP A 367 -14.55 7.78 -8.66
C ASP A 367 -13.26 8.37 -8.06
N ALA A 368 -12.17 7.60 -8.12
CA ALA A 368 -10.86 8.04 -7.64
C ALA A 368 -10.30 9.25 -8.42
N ILE A 369 -10.58 9.35 -9.73
CA ILE A 369 -10.16 10.48 -10.56
C ILE A 369 -10.92 11.73 -10.16
N ASP A 370 -12.20 11.62 -9.85
CA ASP A 370 -12.98 12.75 -9.37
C ASP A 370 -12.48 13.25 -8.00
N ILE A 371 -12.09 12.34 -7.09
CA ILE A 371 -11.40 12.72 -5.85
C ILE A 371 -10.17 13.56 -6.19
N LEU A 372 -9.25 13.03 -7.01
CA LEU A 372 -8.01 13.71 -7.36
C LEU A 372 -8.28 15.10 -7.96
N ARG A 373 -9.25 15.22 -8.86
CA ARG A 373 -9.66 16.50 -9.46
C ARG A 373 -10.21 17.49 -8.44
N ASP A 374 -11.06 17.03 -7.53
CA ASP A 374 -11.70 17.87 -6.51
C ASP A 374 -10.67 18.42 -5.50
N ILE A 375 -9.63 17.64 -5.16
CA ILE A 375 -8.52 18.12 -4.32
C ILE A 375 -7.43 18.86 -5.10
N GLY A 376 -7.58 19.01 -6.42
CA GLY A 376 -6.72 19.85 -7.27
C GLY A 376 -5.59 19.14 -8.01
N LEU A 377 -5.53 17.81 -7.94
CA LEU A 377 -4.48 16.95 -8.51
C LEU A 377 -4.85 16.55 -9.95
N ARG A 378 -4.95 17.52 -10.86
CA ARG A 378 -5.41 17.29 -12.24
C ARG A 378 -4.41 16.47 -13.06
N THR A 379 -3.12 16.77 -12.93
CA THR A 379 -2.06 16.05 -13.68
C THR A 379 -2.04 14.58 -13.29
N GLU A 380 -2.13 14.29 -12.00
CA GLU A 380 -2.15 12.94 -11.48
C GLU A 380 -3.46 12.22 -11.85
N ALA A 381 -4.59 12.92 -11.84
CA ALA A 381 -5.86 12.40 -12.31
C ALA A 381 -5.80 11.97 -13.79
N ASP A 382 -5.20 12.79 -14.65
CA ASP A 382 -5.07 12.49 -16.08
C ASP A 382 -4.13 11.30 -16.33
N TYR A 383 -3.08 11.12 -15.51
CA TYR A 383 -2.20 9.96 -15.54
C TYR A 383 -2.93 8.65 -15.19
N TYR A 384 -3.72 8.65 -14.10
CA TYR A 384 -4.41 7.45 -13.62
C TYR A 384 -5.72 7.12 -14.36
N GLN A 385 -6.37 8.11 -15.00
CA GLN A 385 -7.62 7.91 -15.72
C GLN A 385 -7.60 6.76 -16.76
N PRO A 386 -6.60 6.66 -17.67
CA PRO A 386 -6.55 5.55 -18.62
C PRO A 386 -6.33 4.20 -17.94
N GLN A 387 -5.64 4.16 -16.79
CA GLN A 387 -5.34 2.94 -16.06
C GLN A 387 -6.58 2.37 -15.37
N LEU A 388 -7.45 3.23 -14.84
CA LEU A 388 -8.76 2.82 -14.32
C LEU A 388 -9.66 2.25 -15.40
N ARG A 389 -9.72 2.90 -16.58
CA ARG A 389 -10.50 2.37 -17.71
C ARG A 389 -10.01 1.01 -18.16
N LEU A 390 -8.70 0.78 -18.21
CA LEU A 390 -8.12 -0.53 -18.54
C LEU A 390 -8.49 -1.60 -17.49
N ARG A 391 -8.68 -1.22 -16.22
CA ARG A 391 -9.20 -2.12 -15.18
C ARG A 391 -10.68 -2.43 -15.37
N ASP A 392 -11.47 -1.54 -15.99
CA ASP A 392 -12.86 -1.81 -16.40
C ASP A 392 -12.96 -2.73 -17.63
N VAL A 393 -11.95 -2.79 -18.51
CA VAL A 393 -11.93 -3.72 -19.66
C VAL A 393 -11.59 -5.17 -19.25
N GLY A 394 -11.33 -5.43 -17.97
CA GLY A 394 -11.19 -6.77 -17.39
C GLY A 394 -12.51 -7.46 -17.04
N VAL A 395 -13.67 -6.90 -17.42
CA VAL A 395 -14.97 -7.56 -17.27
C VAL A 395 -15.08 -8.67 -18.31
N VAL A 396 -14.67 -9.88 -17.91
CA VAL A 396 -15.19 -11.12 -18.52
C VAL A 396 -16.72 -10.99 -18.53
N GLU A 397 -17.33 -11.05 -19.72
CA GLU A 397 -18.77 -11.08 -19.86
C GLU A 397 -19.36 -12.10 -18.88
N LEU A 398 -20.19 -11.63 -17.95
CA LEU A 398 -20.92 -12.49 -17.04
C LEU A 398 -21.93 -13.29 -17.86
N VAL A 399 -21.56 -14.52 -18.23
CA VAL A 399 -22.51 -15.50 -18.76
C VAL A 399 -23.55 -15.77 -17.67
N GLU A 400 -24.84 -15.64 -18.02
CA GLU A 400 -25.92 -15.92 -17.08
C GLU A 400 -25.81 -17.36 -16.53
N PRO A 401 -25.92 -17.58 -15.22
CA PRO A 401 -25.99 -18.93 -14.66
C PRO A 401 -27.32 -19.56 -15.10
N GLY A 402 -27.28 -20.38 -16.15
CA GLY A 402 -28.47 -21.04 -16.71
C GLY A 402 -28.44 -21.36 -18.21
N GLN A 403 -27.30 -21.21 -18.88
CA GLN A 403 -27.12 -21.71 -20.26
C GLN A 403 -26.00 -22.76 -20.29
N GLU A 404 -26.03 -23.74 -19.39
CA GLU A 404 -25.42 -25.03 -19.68
C GLU A 404 -26.28 -25.71 -20.75
N GLN A 405 -25.77 -25.74 -21.98
CA GLN A 405 -26.16 -26.80 -22.91
C GLN A 405 -25.45 -28.06 -22.44
N ASP A 406 -26.14 -28.85 -21.63
CA ASP A 406 -25.78 -30.25 -21.41
C ASP A 406 -25.86 -31.00 -22.75
N PRO A 407 -24.90 -31.90 -23.04
CA PRO A 407 -25.02 -33.21 -22.43
C PRO A 407 -23.69 -33.82 -21.97
N VAL A 408 -23.68 -34.50 -20.81
CA VAL A 408 -23.57 -35.98 -20.72
C VAL A 408 -23.49 -36.42 -19.24
N GLN A 409 -24.49 -37.22 -18.86
CA GLN A 409 -24.56 -38.28 -17.84
C GLN A 409 -24.28 -38.01 -16.35
N GLU A 410 -25.40 -37.95 -15.62
CA GLU A 410 -25.69 -38.54 -14.30
C GLU A 410 -24.52 -38.97 -13.40
N ASN A 411 -24.39 -38.29 -12.26
CA ASN A 411 -24.47 -39.00 -10.98
C ASN A 411 -25.04 -38.12 -9.86
N HIS A 412 -25.97 -38.70 -9.11
CA HIS A 412 -26.86 -38.04 -8.17
C HIS A 412 -26.17 -37.31 -7.01
N ASN A 413 -26.42 -36.00 -6.90
CA ASN A 413 -26.71 -35.37 -5.60
C ASN A 413 -27.49 -34.05 -5.81
N LYS A 414 -28.53 -33.85 -4.98
CA LYS A 414 -29.59 -32.84 -5.15
C LYS A 414 -29.05 -31.39 -5.24
N PRO A 415 -29.59 -30.52 -6.11
CA PRO A 415 -29.23 -29.11 -6.14
C PRO A 415 -29.85 -28.36 -4.96
N GLY A 416 -28.99 -27.66 -4.21
CA GLY A 416 -29.39 -26.72 -3.16
C GLY A 416 -30.26 -25.60 -3.74
N ARG A 417 -31.44 -25.40 -3.15
CA ARG A 417 -32.42 -24.38 -3.54
C ARG A 417 -31.81 -22.99 -3.35
N ALA A 418 -31.57 -22.25 -4.43
CA ALA A 418 -31.19 -20.84 -4.35
C ALA A 418 -32.19 -20.07 -3.47
N SER A 419 -31.68 -19.33 -2.49
CA SER A 419 -32.53 -18.64 -1.51
C SER A 419 -33.41 -17.60 -2.21
N LYS A 420 -34.63 -17.42 -1.70
CA LYS A 420 -35.60 -16.42 -2.20
C LYS A 420 -35.01 -14.99 -2.21
N THR A 421 -34.00 -14.75 -1.38
CA THR A 421 -33.25 -13.50 -1.25
C THR A 421 -32.39 -13.18 -2.47
N ALA A 422 -31.71 -14.18 -3.06
CA ALA A 422 -30.86 -13.99 -4.25
C ALA A 422 -31.70 -13.67 -5.51
N LYS A 423 -32.87 -14.29 -5.65
CA LYS A 423 -33.81 -13.99 -6.74
C LYS A 423 -34.40 -12.57 -6.64
N ASN A 424 -34.60 -12.08 -5.42
CA ASN A 424 -35.11 -10.72 -5.17
C ASN A 424 -34.04 -9.64 -5.41
N ALA A 425 -32.77 -9.90 -5.09
CA ALA A 425 -31.66 -8.99 -5.38
C ALA A 425 -31.45 -8.81 -6.90
N TRP A 426 -31.57 -9.91 -7.66
CA TRP A 426 -31.45 -9.87 -9.12
C TRP A 426 -32.62 -9.15 -9.81
N ALA A 427 -33.85 -9.30 -9.29
CA ALA A 427 -35.02 -8.56 -9.75
C ALA A 427 -34.92 -7.05 -9.43
N ALA A 428 -34.34 -6.68 -8.29
CA ALA A 428 -34.09 -5.28 -7.91
C ALA A 428 -33.05 -4.63 -8.84
N LEU A 429 -31.98 -5.34 -9.21
CA LEU A 429 -30.98 -4.88 -10.19
C LEU A 429 -31.57 -4.69 -11.61
N LYS A 430 -32.50 -5.56 -12.04
CA LYS A 430 -33.23 -5.39 -13.32
C LYS A 430 -34.16 -4.18 -13.32
N SER A 431 -34.82 -3.90 -12.20
CA SER A 431 -35.68 -2.72 -12.02
C SER A 431 -34.90 -1.41 -12.18
N ILE A 432 -33.69 -1.35 -11.60
CA ILE A 432 -32.82 -0.16 -11.67
C ILE A 432 -32.27 0.05 -13.09
N ARG A 433 -31.94 -1.03 -13.83
CA ARG A 433 -31.55 -0.94 -15.25
C ARG A 433 -32.67 -0.44 -16.17
N GLY A 434 -33.93 -0.75 -15.87
CA GLY A 434 -35.09 -0.29 -16.65
C GLY A 434 -35.35 1.22 -16.50
N CYS A 435 -35.06 1.79 -15.32
CA CYS A 435 -35.29 3.20 -15.04
C CYS A 435 -34.27 4.15 -15.69
N TYR A 436 -33.08 3.66 -16.07
CA TYR A 436 -32.06 4.50 -16.71
C TYR A 436 -32.19 4.61 -18.23
N ARG A 437 -32.82 3.65 -18.92
CA ARG A 437 -33.10 3.77 -20.37
C ARG A 437 -34.18 4.82 -20.69
N ALA A 438 -34.98 5.25 -19.72
CA ALA A 438 -36.09 6.18 -19.95
C ALA A 438 -35.73 7.66 -19.77
N ARG A 439 -34.47 8.00 -19.43
CA ARG A 439 -34.04 9.39 -19.20
C ARG A 439 -33.08 9.95 -20.25
N ASP A 440 -32.65 9.14 -21.22
CA ASP A 440 -31.76 9.58 -22.31
C ASP A 440 -32.51 10.16 -23.53
N ASP A 441 -33.85 10.16 -23.53
CA ASP A 441 -34.67 10.66 -24.66
C ASP A 441 -35.34 12.03 -24.41
N SER A 442 -34.94 12.79 -23.38
CA SER A 442 -35.69 14.02 -23.02
C SER A 442 -34.87 15.27 -22.73
N ASP A 443 -33.66 15.44 -23.27
CA ASP A 443 -33.01 16.76 -23.35
C ASP A 443 -32.12 16.83 -24.61
N SER A 444 -32.78 17.16 -25.73
CA SER A 444 -32.20 17.69 -26.97
C SER A 444 -32.43 19.18 -27.06
#